data_AF-A0A6L8KJ47-F1
#
_entry.id   AF-A0A6L8KJ47-F1
#
_cell.length_a   1.000
_cell.length_b   1.000
_cell.length_c   1.000
_cell.angle_alpha   90.00
_cell.angle_beta   90.00
_cell.angle_gamma   90.00
#
_symmetry.space_group_name_H-M   'P 1'
#
loop_
_entity.id
_entity.type
_entity.pdbx_description
1 polymer ?
#
loop_
_entity_poly.entity_id
_entity_poly.type
_entity_poly.pdbx_seq_one_letter_code
_entity_poly.pdbx_strand_id
1 'polypeptide(L)'
;MKRDSFIPSPVREQLDLFPVPPAAPRMTLVERIHHVAFSDLVKAEVLSIVQSRVGEWLSWRDFRSVIDRHSIGSCFGHLLHHLSRAGLLLEQECYFGSRYPWEGNYQGYSTRWAALGTEGPLVLTEVCNGG
;
A
#
# COMPACT_ATOMS: atom_id res chain seq x y z
N MET A 1 36.49 -32.71 -6.61
CA MET A 1 37.32 -31.88 -5.71
C MET A 1 36.41 -30.93 -4.95
N LYS A 2 36.14 -31.22 -3.67
CA LYS A 2 35.45 -30.30 -2.75
C LYS A 2 36.53 -29.43 -2.09
N ARG A 3 36.38 -28.11 -2.16
CA ARG A 3 37.24 -27.19 -1.39
C ARG A 3 36.68 -27.17 0.02
N ASP A 4 37.27 -27.96 0.89
CA ASP A 4 37.05 -27.87 2.33
C ASP A 4 37.76 -26.60 2.83
N SER A 5 36.98 -25.57 3.14
CA SER A 5 37.46 -24.37 3.78
C SER A 5 37.96 -24.72 5.18
N PHE A 6 39.26 -24.87 5.33
CA PHE A 6 39.93 -25.10 6.60
C PHE A 6 39.82 -23.84 7.46
N ILE A 7 38.83 -23.80 8.36
CA ILE A 7 38.78 -22.78 9.40
C ILE A 7 39.73 -23.24 10.52
N PRO A 8 40.81 -22.49 10.84
CA PRO A 8 41.72 -22.88 11.90
C PRO A 8 41.00 -22.93 13.25
N SER A 9 41.28 -24.00 14.01
CA SER A 9 40.61 -24.41 15.25
C SER A 9 40.42 -23.34 16.35
N PRO A 10 41.34 -22.37 16.61
CA PRO A 10 41.15 -21.46 17.74
C PRO A 10 40.03 -20.44 17.54
N VAL A 11 39.55 -20.23 16.30
CA VAL A 11 38.42 -19.31 16.02
C VAL A 11 37.08 -19.98 16.30
N ARG A 12 37.00 -21.32 16.20
CA ARG A 12 35.77 -22.08 16.41
C ARG A 12 35.35 -22.06 17.88
N GLU A 13 36.30 -22.24 18.79
CA GLU A 13 36.07 -22.25 20.24
C GLU A 13 35.64 -20.88 20.78
N GLN A 14 36.06 -19.79 20.13
CA GLN A 14 35.65 -18.43 20.50
C GLN A 14 34.21 -18.09 20.08
N LEU A 15 33.65 -18.79 19.10
CA LEU A 15 32.27 -18.60 18.62
C LEU A 15 31.25 -19.37 19.46
N ASP A 16 31.64 -20.49 20.06
CA ASP A 16 30.78 -21.28 20.96
C ASP A 16 30.47 -20.56 22.30
N LEU A 17 31.24 -19.51 22.64
CA LEU A 17 31.04 -18.68 23.83
C LEU A 17 29.92 -17.63 23.67
N PHE A 18 29.45 -17.39 22.45
CA PHE A 18 28.36 -16.45 22.19
C PHE A 18 27.08 -17.23 21.88
N PRO A 19 26.03 -17.13 22.73
CA PRO A 19 24.75 -17.69 22.35
C PRO A 19 24.33 -17.06 21.03
N VAL A 20 24.02 -17.91 20.03
CA VAL A 20 23.49 -17.43 18.75
C VAL A 20 22.27 -16.57 19.08
N PRO A 21 22.27 -15.26 18.76
CA PRO A 21 21.13 -14.44 19.07
C PRO A 21 19.90 -15.06 18.42
N PRO A 22 18.77 -15.16 19.12
CA PRO A 22 17.56 -15.72 18.54
C PRO A 22 17.30 -14.98 17.24
N ALA A 23 17.11 -15.74 16.15
CA ALA A 23 16.87 -15.14 14.86
C ALA A 23 15.68 -14.20 15.00
N ALA A 24 15.90 -12.89 14.80
CA ALA A 24 14.83 -11.93 14.81
C ALA A 24 13.73 -12.44 13.87
N PRO A 25 12.44 -12.36 14.26
CA PRO A 25 11.36 -12.86 13.43
C PRO A 25 11.49 -12.21 12.05
N ARG A 26 11.83 -13.03 11.05
CA ARG A 26 12.01 -12.54 9.68
C ARG A 26 10.62 -12.20 9.17
N MET A 27 10.34 -10.91 9.02
CA MET A 27 9.12 -10.48 8.34
C MET A 27 9.03 -11.18 6.98
N THR A 28 7.86 -11.70 6.67
CA THR A 28 7.49 -12.17 5.34
C THR A 28 7.52 -11.01 4.34
N LEU A 29 7.55 -11.33 3.05
CA LEU A 29 7.44 -10.31 2.00
C LEU A 29 6.12 -9.51 2.15
N VAL A 30 5.03 -10.18 2.49
CA VAL A 30 3.71 -9.56 2.69
C VAL A 30 3.74 -8.58 3.85
N GLU A 31 4.32 -8.96 4.99
CA GLU A 31 4.45 -8.05 6.15
C GLU A 31 5.31 -6.84 5.84
N ARG A 32 6.38 -7.00 5.07
CA ARG A 32 7.20 -5.86 4.61
C ARG A 32 6.40 -4.92 3.70
N ILE A 33 5.68 -5.46 2.71
CA ILE A 33 4.86 -4.64 1.80
C ILE A 33 3.76 -3.90 2.59
N HIS A 34 3.10 -4.58 3.54
CA HIS A 34 2.14 -3.94 4.44
C HIS A 34 2.80 -2.83 5.26
N HIS A 35 3.91 -3.10 5.94
CA HIS A 35 4.62 -2.10 6.75
C HIS A 35 4.99 -0.86 5.93
N VAL A 36 5.47 -1.03 4.70
CA VAL A 36 5.77 0.08 3.79
C VAL A 36 4.50 0.82 3.36
N ALA A 37 3.47 0.10 2.92
CA ALA A 37 2.22 0.69 2.44
C ALA A 37 1.54 1.57 3.49
N PHE A 38 1.58 1.17 4.76
CA PHE A 38 0.99 1.91 5.88
C PHE A 38 1.95 2.88 6.57
N SER A 39 3.15 3.10 6.02
CA SER A 39 4.09 4.09 6.53
C SER A 39 3.59 5.53 6.35
N ASP A 40 4.02 6.43 7.23
CA ASP A 40 3.61 7.83 7.18
C ASP A 40 4.07 8.54 5.91
N LEU A 41 5.22 8.13 5.35
CA LEU A 41 5.73 8.63 4.08
C LEU A 41 4.74 8.33 2.94
N VAL A 42 4.32 7.07 2.81
CA VAL A 42 3.40 6.65 1.74
C VAL A 42 2.03 7.31 1.94
N LYS A 43 1.53 7.37 3.17
CA LYS A 43 0.28 8.08 3.48
C LYS A 43 0.35 9.55 3.05
N ALA A 44 1.44 10.25 3.38
CA ALA A 44 1.61 11.65 3.01
C ALA A 44 1.68 11.85 1.49
N GLU A 45 2.39 10.99 0.76
CA GLU A 45 2.44 11.06 -0.72
C GLU A 45 1.06 10.86 -1.34
N VAL A 46 0.29 9.88 -0.85
CA VAL A 46 -1.08 9.64 -1.35
C VAL A 46 -2.00 10.80 -1.04
N LEU A 47 -1.96 11.32 0.18
CA LEU A 47 -2.77 12.47 0.59
C LEU A 47 -2.40 13.73 -0.20
N SER A 48 -1.12 13.93 -0.53
CA SER A 48 -0.69 15.04 -1.37
C SER A 48 -1.31 14.99 -2.77
N ILE A 49 -1.39 13.80 -3.38
CA ILE A 49 -2.07 13.63 -4.69
C ILE A 49 -3.54 14.02 -4.56
N VAL A 50 -4.22 13.52 -3.53
CA VAL A 50 -5.65 13.79 -3.31
C VAL A 50 -5.90 15.28 -3.06
N GLN A 51 -5.11 15.90 -2.19
CA GLN A 51 -5.22 17.33 -1.85
C GLN A 51 -4.88 18.26 -3.02
N SER A 52 -4.05 17.81 -3.97
CA SER A 52 -3.70 18.62 -5.14
C SER A 52 -4.82 18.73 -6.18
N ARG A 53 -5.86 17.88 -6.07
CA ARG A 53 -6.92 17.73 -7.08
C ARG A 53 -8.30 17.59 -6.43
N VAL A 54 -8.57 18.40 -5.40
CA VAL A 54 -9.84 18.35 -4.67
C VAL A 54 -11.01 18.55 -5.62
N GLY A 55 -11.99 17.63 -5.55
CA GLY A 55 -13.19 17.68 -6.39
C GLY A 55 -13.02 17.11 -7.80
N GLU A 56 -11.81 16.72 -8.19
CA GLU A 56 -11.58 16.00 -9.44
C GLU A 56 -11.80 14.48 -9.28
N TRP A 57 -11.92 13.78 -10.39
CA TRP A 57 -12.04 12.34 -10.38
C TRP A 57 -10.64 11.74 -10.43
N LEU A 58 -10.29 10.94 -9.42
CA LEU A 58 -8.98 10.30 -9.37
C LEU A 58 -9.08 8.87 -9.89
N SER A 59 -8.13 8.47 -10.72
CA SER A 59 -8.00 7.12 -11.24
C SER A 59 -6.84 6.39 -10.57
N TRP A 60 -6.84 5.06 -10.62
CA TRP A 60 -5.70 4.25 -10.17
C TRP A 60 -4.35 4.70 -10.77
N ARG A 61 -4.35 5.26 -11.99
CA ARG A 61 -3.12 5.70 -12.67
C ARG A 61 -2.50 6.94 -12.01
N ASP A 62 -3.30 7.79 -11.39
CA ASP A 62 -2.82 8.98 -10.71
C ASP A 62 -1.89 8.62 -9.53
N PHE A 63 -2.07 7.42 -8.99
CA PHE A 63 -1.25 6.87 -7.91
C PHE A 63 -0.12 5.96 -8.40
N ARG A 64 -0.01 5.68 -9.71
CA ARG A 64 0.93 4.69 -10.25
C ARG A 64 2.38 4.99 -9.85
N SER A 65 2.78 6.27 -9.87
CA SER A 65 4.14 6.65 -9.45
C SER A 65 4.44 6.29 -8.00
N VAL A 66 3.47 6.40 -7.08
CA VAL A 66 3.64 6.05 -5.67
C VAL A 66 3.63 4.53 -5.50
N ILE A 67 2.68 3.87 -6.18
CA ILE A 67 2.51 2.42 -6.17
C ILE A 67 3.80 1.71 -6.62
N ASP A 68 4.37 2.14 -7.75
CA ASP A 68 5.54 1.51 -8.35
C ASP A 68 6.79 1.81 -7.52
N ARG A 69 6.97 3.07 -7.07
CA ARG A 69 8.13 3.49 -6.26
C ARG A 69 8.25 2.69 -4.97
N HIS A 70 7.13 2.44 -4.30
CA HIS A 70 7.11 1.73 -3.02
C HIS A 70 6.77 0.25 -3.15
N SER A 71 6.47 -0.24 -4.37
CA SER A 71 6.06 -1.62 -4.65
C SER A 71 4.86 -2.08 -3.80
N ILE A 72 3.84 -1.22 -3.66
CA ILE A 72 2.70 -1.42 -2.75
C ILE A 72 1.39 -1.80 -3.46
N GLY A 73 1.44 -2.17 -4.74
CA GLY A 73 0.24 -2.36 -5.57
C GLY A 73 -0.81 -3.30 -4.97
N SER A 74 -0.38 -4.40 -4.35
CA SER A 74 -1.27 -5.38 -3.70
C SER A 74 -1.96 -4.84 -2.43
N CYS A 75 -1.39 -3.82 -1.80
CA CYS A 75 -1.90 -3.25 -0.53
C CYS A 75 -2.51 -1.86 -0.73
N PHE A 76 -2.42 -1.28 -1.92
CA PHE A 76 -2.82 0.10 -2.16
C PHE A 76 -4.32 0.33 -1.94
N GLY A 77 -5.17 -0.62 -2.37
CA GLY A 77 -6.61 -0.55 -2.06
C GLY A 77 -6.90 -0.55 -0.55
N HIS A 78 -6.16 -1.35 0.23
CA HIS A 78 -6.28 -1.35 1.69
C HIS A 78 -5.79 -0.05 2.33
N LEU A 79 -4.74 0.56 1.78
CA LEU A 79 -4.28 1.89 2.21
C LEU A 79 -5.35 2.95 1.98
N LEU A 80 -5.94 3.00 0.78
CA LEU A 80 -7.02 3.96 0.48
C LEU A 80 -8.23 3.77 1.40
N HIS A 81 -8.62 2.53 1.64
CA HIS A 81 -9.68 2.23 2.61
C HIS A 81 -9.33 2.70 4.03
N HIS A 82 -8.09 2.48 4.47
CA HIS A 82 -7.62 2.95 5.78
C HIS A 82 -7.65 4.48 5.90
N LEU A 83 -7.17 5.20 4.88
CA LEU A 83 -7.19 6.67 4.83
C LEU A 83 -8.62 7.22 4.81
N SER A 84 -9.52 6.59 4.06
CA SER A 84 -10.95 6.92 4.07
C SER A 84 -11.55 6.73 5.46
N ARG A 85 -11.25 5.60 6.13
CA ARG A 85 -11.75 5.33 7.49
C ARG A 85 -11.23 6.31 8.53
N ALA A 86 -10.06 6.89 8.30
CA ALA A 86 -9.50 7.94 9.12
C ALA A 86 -10.07 9.34 8.80
N GLY A 87 -10.98 9.47 7.83
CA GLY A 87 -11.54 10.75 7.40
C GLY A 87 -10.54 11.64 6.65
N LEU A 88 -9.43 11.09 6.17
CA LEU A 88 -8.34 11.84 5.53
C LEU A 88 -8.53 12.00 4.02
N LEU A 89 -9.42 11.22 3.42
CA LEU A 89 -9.87 11.41 2.06
C LEU A 89 -11.11 12.32 2.11
N LEU A 90 -10.95 13.56 1.64
CA LEU A 90 -12.04 14.53 1.43
C LEU A 90 -13.10 13.91 0.50
N GLU A 91 -14.27 14.56 0.32
CA GLU A 91 -15.38 14.12 -0.55
C GLU A 91 -14.96 13.88 -2.01
N GLN A 92 -14.20 12.82 -2.24
CA GLN A 92 -13.46 12.55 -3.45
C GLN A 92 -13.96 11.23 -4.02
N GLU A 93 -14.15 11.21 -5.33
CA GLU A 93 -14.55 10.04 -6.07
C GLU A 93 -13.33 9.42 -6.75
N CYS A 94 -13.18 8.11 -6.60
CA CYS A 94 -12.08 7.36 -7.15
C CYS A 94 -12.54 6.18 -7.98
N TYR A 95 -11.82 5.95 -9.06
CA TYR A 95 -12.13 4.94 -10.05
C TYR A 95 -11.06 3.86 -10.12
N PHE A 96 -11.51 2.61 -10.04
CA PHE A 96 -10.71 1.41 -10.12
C PHE A 96 -11.06 0.61 -11.39
N GLY A 97 -10.15 0.58 -12.37
CA GLY A 97 -10.22 -0.36 -13.49
C GLY A 97 -10.01 0.22 -14.89
N SER A 98 -10.31 1.50 -15.13
CA SER A 98 -10.16 2.11 -16.47
C SER A 98 -9.44 3.45 -16.42
N ARG A 99 -8.83 3.80 -17.56
CA ARG A 99 -8.26 5.13 -17.82
C ARG A 99 -9.35 6.18 -18.07
N TYR A 100 -10.52 5.75 -18.54
CA TYR A 100 -11.60 6.61 -18.99
C TYR A 100 -12.90 6.20 -18.28
N PRO A 101 -13.07 6.53 -16.99
CA PRO A 101 -14.26 6.17 -16.23
C PRO A 101 -15.55 6.83 -16.74
N TRP A 102 -15.44 7.86 -17.59
CA TRP A 102 -16.56 8.55 -18.24
C TRP A 102 -17.01 7.93 -19.57
N GLU A 103 -16.33 6.88 -20.06
CA GLU A 103 -16.77 6.18 -21.25
C GLU A 103 -17.96 5.27 -20.92
N GLY A 104 -18.97 5.26 -21.79
CA GLY A 104 -20.22 4.49 -21.63
C GLY A 104 -20.05 2.96 -21.65
N ASN A 105 -18.83 2.45 -21.59
CA ASN A 105 -18.51 1.02 -21.45
C ASN A 105 -17.58 0.75 -20.26
N TYR A 106 -17.50 1.67 -19.30
CA TYR A 106 -16.69 1.48 -18.10
C TYR A 106 -17.09 0.18 -17.38
N GLN A 107 -16.13 -0.74 -17.25
CA GLN A 107 -16.25 -2.00 -16.50
C GLN A 107 -15.31 -1.91 -15.28
N GLY A 108 -15.70 -1.12 -14.30
CA GLY A 108 -14.91 -0.94 -13.10
C GLY A 108 -15.74 -0.48 -11.91
N TYR A 109 -15.05 -0.16 -10.82
CA TYR A 109 -15.68 0.26 -9.58
C TYR A 109 -15.50 1.77 -9.44
N SER A 110 -16.55 2.48 -9.05
CA SER A 110 -16.44 3.80 -8.45
C SER A 110 -16.45 3.63 -6.94
N THR A 111 -15.65 4.41 -6.24
CA THR A 111 -15.73 4.53 -4.79
C THR A 111 -15.79 6.00 -4.45
N ARG A 112 -16.91 6.39 -3.84
CA ARG A 112 -17.05 7.71 -3.25
C ARG A 112 -16.68 7.62 -1.79
N TRP A 113 -15.68 8.40 -1.39
CA TRP A 113 -15.34 8.57 0.01
C TRP A 113 -15.93 9.90 0.48
N ALA A 114 -16.80 9.85 1.49
CA ALA A 114 -17.26 11.05 2.17
C ALA A 114 -16.58 11.16 3.53
N ALA A 115 -16.02 12.33 3.83
CA ALA A 115 -15.59 12.68 5.17
C ALA A 115 -16.84 13.00 6.00
N LEU A 116 -17.38 12.02 6.73
CA LEU A 116 -18.52 12.26 7.60
C LEU A 116 -18.05 12.85 8.93
N GLY A 117 -18.55 14.04 9.23
CA GLY A 117 -18.66 14.50 10.60
C GLY A 117 -19.46 13.47 11.41
N THR A 118 -18.86 12.98 12.48
CA THR A 118 -19.46 12.28 13.63
C THR A 118 -20.17 10.93 13.45
N GLU A 119 -20.54 10.46 12.26
CA GLU A 119 -21.23 9.15 12.10
C GLU A 119 -20.60 8.23 11.04
N GLY A 120 -19.28 8.01 11.12
CA GLY A 120 -18.58 6.95 10.37
C GLY A 120 -18.50 7.15 8.84
N PRO A 121 -17.50 6.59 8.15
CA PRO A 121 -17.32 6.76 6.71
C PRO A 121 -18.36 5.95 5.91
N LEU A 122 -19.13 6.62 5.06
CA LEU A 122 -19.90 5.96 4.00
C LEU A 122 -18.96 5.73 2.80
N VAL A 123 -18.55 4.47 2.62
CA VAL A 123 -17.85 4.01 1.42
C VAL A 123 -18.92 3.45 0.48
N LEU A 124 -19.34 4.25 -0.49
CA LEU A 124 -20.24 3.79 -1.55
C LEU A 124 -19.38 3.19 -2.65
N THR A 125 -19.42 1.87 -2.80
CA THR A 125 -18.77 1.16 -3.90
C THR A 125 -19.85 0.69 -4.86
N GLU A 126 -19.86 1.21 -6.07
CA GLU A 126 -20.80 0.79 -7.11
C GLU A 126 -20.05 0.10 -8.23
N VAL A 127 -20.64 -1.00 -8.74
CA VAL A 127 -20.21 -1.59 -10.00
C VAL A 127 -20.78 -0.72 -11.10
N CYS A 128 -19.91 0.02 -11.79
CA CYS A 128 -20.33 0.75 -12.96
C CYS A 128 -20.34 -0.24 -14.13
N ASN A 129 -21.53 -0.43 -14.71
CA ASN A 129 -21.67 -1.05 -16.02
C ASN A 129 -22.11 0.07 -16.96
N GLY A 130 -21.24 0.42 -17.90
CA GLY A 130 -21.56 1.42 -18.91
C GLY A 130 -22.85 1.07 -19.68
N GLY A 131 -23.74 2.05 -19.80
CA GLY A 131 -25.01 1.97 -20.54
C GLY A 131 -24.90 2.47 -21.97
#